data_AF-A0A417BU96-F1
#
_entry.id   AF-A0A417BU96-F1
#
_cell.length_a   1.000
_cell.length_b   1.000
_cell.length_c   1.000
_cell.angle_alpha   90.00
_cell.angle_beta   90.00
_cell.angle_gamma   90.00
#
_symmetry.space_group_name_H-M   'P 1'
#
loop_
_entity.id
_entity.type
_entity.pdbx_description
1 polymer ?
#
loop_
_entity_poly.entity_id
_entity_poly.type
_entity_poly.pdbx_seq_one_letter_code
_entity_poly.pdbx_strand_id
1 'polypeptide(L)'
;MNETWAIKPQTISPDAVSETYDSDIVIIGAGHAGTCAARAAAEAGVSVIVLEQQERETQWVLGIGEIGHINSRWQKEHGIAAGDYSKNAEMCRYLLTETADLTEEESDFTGHGWDGSGICMGLWAGGRLEPRSHAAMGGNYSFPGFGLIGSTPVLRVNKHGKRYSDEAFGTHILAALPGAHQPNGNLWAVFDDTIREQVTFQTPCHGLLDYTDEEEWKRLNTALENAKNQKGNKILDKDRAWEKRPLYCADTLEELAGLLFEDEADRENFLKEVERYNQLCHKGHDDDFGKDLRLLHSVEHRADAGAGAWVLPGEMLVEENNSVYNRHRDSKEEHRYMERYDIAIIGTGPAGLSAAVTAAIRKKKILLVGSRDLSSKVQKAQEIQNYLGFPEISGAELGKAFEEHIERMQIPIVEDRVNLIYPMGDYFSLQVGQDICEADTVILATGVNFGKPLPGEEEFLGRGVSYCATCDAPLYRGATVAVIGYQKSEEAEADFLADIAEKVYYFPMYKEPVEVSEKITVVNGVPKEITGGMKADTLVTSAGSYPADCIFILRESVSPKNLVPGLQMDGNHVAVNLQMETNVPGCFACGDIAGRPYQYIKSAGQGNIAALSAVSYLDQKRRNEKQ
;
A
#
# COMPACT_ATOMS: atom_id res chain seq x y z
N MET A 1 26.61 33.58 7.24
CA MET A 1 25.56 34.20 8.08
C MET A 1 26.17 34.35 9.47
N ASN A 2 26.16 35.56 10.04
CA ASN A 2 26.64 35.79 11.41
C ASN A 2 25.61 35.23 12.40
N GLU A 3 26.05 34.35 13.30
CA GLU A 3 25.23 33.67 14.32
C GLU A 3 24.85 34.64 15.46
N THR A 4 23.90 35.53 15.22
CA THR A 4 23.40 36.51 16.20
C THR A 4 22.62 35.90 17.37
N TRP A 5 22.35 34.60 17.35
CA TRP A 5 21.59 33.88 18.37
C TRP A 5 22.47 33.10 19.37
N ALA A 6 23.77 32.96 19.10
CA ALA A 6 24.71 32.22 19.95
C ALA A 6 25.40 33.14 20.98
N ILE A 7 24.63 33.87 21.77
CA ILE A 7 25.16 34.74 22.83
C ILE A 7 25.01 34.03 24.17
N LYS A 8 26.08 33.99 24.97
CA LYS A 8 26.06 33.38 26.31
C LYS A 8 24.98 34.06 27.17
N PRO A 9 23.99 33.31 27.72
CA PRO A 9 22.96 33.89 28.56
C PRO A 9 23.57 34.53 29.81
N GLN A 10 22.89 35.54 30.35
CA GLN A 10 23.33 36.21 31.58
C GLN A 10 23.34 35.21 32.75
N THR A 11 24.39 35.28 33.56
CA THR A 11 24.49 34.46 34.77
C THR A 11 23.34 34.81 35.72
N ILE A 12 22.53 33.82 36.07
CA ILE A 12 21.43 33.97 37.03
C ILE A 12 22.05 34.05 38.44
N SER A 13 21.58 35.00 39.27
CA SER A 13 22.04 35.13 40.66
C SER A 13 21.65 33.87 41.46
N PRO A 14 22.51 33.36 42.37
CA PRO A 14 22.17 32.24 43.24
C PRO A 14 20.88 32.46 44.04
N ASP A 15 20.60 33.71 44.42
CA ASP A 15 19.39 34.09 45.17
C ASP A 15 18.10 34.00 44.33
N ALA A 16 18.22 33.84 43.00
CA ALA A 16 17.09 33.69 42.07
C ALA A 16 16.80 32.23 41.70
N VAL A 17 17.56 31.27 42.23
CA VAL A 17 17.35 29.82 42.02
C VAL A 17 16.51 29.27 43.16
N SER A 18 15.31 28.77 42.85
CA SER A 18 14.42 28.20 43.86
C SER A 18 14.84 26.79 44.30
N GLU A 19 15.30 25.96 43.36
CA GLU A 19 15.67 24.57 43.59
C GLU A 19 16.78 24.12 42.63
N THR A 20 17.50 23.06 42.98
CA THR A 20 18.59 22.49 42.16
C THR A 20 18.47 20.97 42.15
N TYR A 21 18.71 20.37 40.98
CA TYR A 21 18.61 18.94 40.75
C TYR A 21 19.84 18.43 40.02
N ASP A 22 20.30 17.23 40.37
CA ASP A 22 21.42 16.54 39.73
C ASP A 22 20.91 15.41 38.82
N SER A 23 21.43 15.35 37.60
CA SER A 23 21.19 14.23 36.67
C SER A 23 22.33 14.12 35.67
N ASP A 24 22.51 12.93 35.10
CA ASP A 24 23.49 12.69 34.03
C ASP A 24 23.01 13.31 32.71
N ILE A 25 21.70 13.32 32.46
CA ILE A 25 21.09 13.86 31.24
C ILE A 25 19.82 14.67 31.58
N VAL A 26 19.75 15.90 31.09
CA VAL A 26 18.54 16.74 31.14
C VAL A 26 17.91 16.81 29.76
N ILE A 27 16.61 16.52 29.69
CA ILE A 27 15.80 16.58 28.47
C ILE A 27 14.75 17.67 28.65
N ILE A 28 14.65 18.57 27.66
CA ILE A 28 13.71 19.69 27.70
C ILE A 28 12.57 19.38 26.73
N GLY A 29 11.36 19.27 27.27
CA GLY A 29 10.11 18.89 26.60
C GLY A 29 9.71 17.43 26.88
N ALA A 30 8.57 17.23 27.55
CA ALA A 30 7.99 15.92 27.86
C ALA A 30 7.05 15.40 26.75
N GLY A 31 7.23 15.87 25.52
CA GLY A 31 6.59 15.32 24.33
C GLY A 31 7.14 13.95 23.93
N HIS A 32 6.65 13.41 22.81
CA HIS A 32 6.98 12.05 22.35
C HIS A 32 8.49 11.79 22.14
N ALA A 33 9.23 12.72 21.51
CA ALA A 33 10.68 12.55 21.28
C ALA A 33 11.50 12.64 22.58
N GLY A 34 11.18 13.58 23.46
CA GLY A 34 11.88 13.76 24.74
C GLY A 34 11.67 12.57 25.68
N THR A 35 10.46 12.02 25.73
CA THR A 35 10.16 10.82 26.55
C THR A 35 10.83 9.55 26.02
N CYS A 36 11.07 9.41 24.71
CA CYS A 36 11.83 8.30 24.12
C CYS A 36 13.34 8.40 24.39
N ALA A 37 13.92 9.60 24.27
CA ALA A 37 15.30 9.85 24.66
C ALA A 37 15.53 9.60 26.17
N ALA A 38 14.56 10.00 27.00
CA ALA A 38 14.59 9.76 28.45
C ALA A 38 14.61 8.29 28.79
N ARG A 39 13.82 7.49 28.07
CA ARG A 39 13.77 6.04 28.23
C ARG A 39 15.07 5.35 27.81
N ALA A 40 15.63 5.68 26.64
CA ALA A 40 16.89 5.09 26.18
C ALA A 40 18.07 5.40 27.12
N ALA A 41 18.10 6.63 27.65
CA ALA A 41 19.05 7.02 28.67
C ALA A 41 18.83 6.26 29.99
N ALA A 42 17.58 6.13 30.46
CA ALA A 42 17.28 5.34 31.65
C ALA A 42 17.61 3.84 31.50
N GLU A 43 17.38 3.24 30.33
CA GLU A 43 17.72 1.84 30.02
C GLU A 43 19.23 1.60 29.94
N ALA A 44 20.01 2.62 29.55
CA ALA A 44 21.47 2.62 29.66
C ALA A 44 21.98 2.80 31.10
N GLY A 45 21.06 2.94 32.08
CA GLY A 45 21.37 3.02 33.50
C GLY A 45 21.79 4.42 33.99
N VAL A 46 21.53 5.48 33.22
CA VAL A 46 21.85 6.86 33.63
C VAL A 46 20.64 7.60 34.20
N SER A 47 20.89 8.54 35.10
CA SER A 47 19.86 9.37 35.72
C SER A 47 19.39 10.47 34.77
N VAL A 48 18.06 10.64 34.63
CA VAL A 48 17.45 11.55 33.66
C VAL A 48 16.45 12.47 34.33
N ILE A 49 16.51 13.77 34.01
CA ILE A 49 15.49 14.75 34.35
C ILE A 49 14.82 15.24 33.07
N VAL A 50 13.48 15.26 33.06
CA VAL A 50 12.69 15.84 31.96
C VAL A 50 12.02 17.12 32.46
N LEU A 51 12.21 18.23 31.76
CA LEU A 51 11.64 19.54 32.08
C LEU A 51 10.51 19.87 31.11
N GLU A 52 9.34 20.25 31.61
CA GLU A 52 8.17 20.63 30.79
C GLU A 52 7.56 21.94 31.30
N GLN A 53 7.07 22.76 30.37
CA GLN A 53 6.56 24.10 30.64
C GLN A 53 5.05 24.11 30.99
N GLN A 54 4.28 23.09 30.59
CA GLN A 54 2.83 23.03 30.86
C GLN A 54 2.47 22.44 32.22
N GLU A 55 1.52 23.07 32.91
CA GLU A 55 1.02 22.61 34.21
C GLU A 55 0.08 21.41 34.08
N ARG A 56 0.28 20.42 34.96
CA ARG A 56 -0.43 19.14 34.99
C ARG A 56 -1.96 19.28 35.01
N GLU A 57 -2.50 20.28 35.68
CA GLU A 57 -3.97 20.47 35.80
C GLU A 57 -4.62 21.07 34.55
N THR A 58 -3.84 21.64 33.65
CA THR A 58 -4.32 22.14 32.36
C THR A 58 -4.19 21.12 31.24
N GLN A 59 -3.77 19.88 31.57
CA GLN A 59 -3.78 18.77 30.62
C GLN A 59 -5.21 18.34 30.30
N TRP A 60 -5.61 18.50 29.04
CA TRP A 60 -6.83 17.94 28.49
C TRP A 60 -6.57 16.53 27.93
N VAL A 61 -7.35 15.54 28.36
CA VAL A 61 -7.42 14.20 27.75
C VAL A 61 -8.89 13.79 27.61
N LEU A 62 -9.36 13.52 26.39
CA LEU A 62 -10.72 13.02 26.11
C LEU A 62 -10.82 11.53 26.47
N GLY A 63 -11.68 11.19 27.45
CA GLY A 63 -12.04 9.81 27.85
C GLY A 63 -12.42 9.69 29.32
N ILE A 64 -13.71 9.53 29.62
CA ILE A 64 -14.27 9.48 30.99
C ILE A 64 -14.17 8.05 31.52
N GLY A 65 -13.31 7.80 32.52
CA GLY A 65 -13.37 6.63 33.42
C GLY A 65 -12.97 5.28 32.81
N GLU A 66 -13.27 5.06 31.55
CA GLU A 66 -12.40 4.29 30.70
C GLU A 66 -11.28 5.25 30.32
N ILE A 67 -10.04 4.85 30.57
CA ILE A 67 -9.03 5.15 29.57
C ILE A 67 -9.51 4.37 28.33
N GLY A 68 -10.55 4.90 27.67
CA GLY A 68 -10.80 4.67 26.27
C GLY A 68 -9.45 4.96 25.70
N HIS A 69 -8.85 3.91 25.18
CA HIS A 69 -7.58 4.04 24.54
C HIS A 69 -7.80 5.12 23.47
N ILE A 70 -7.33 6.32 23.81
CA ILE A 70 -6.87 7.48 23.07
C ILE A 70 -5.80 7.93 24.05
N ASN A 71 -4.57 7.43 23.86
CA ASN A 71 -3.55 7.20 24.89
C ASN A 71 -3.35 5.74 25.35
N SER A 72 -3.89 4.72 24.67
CA SER A 72 -3.11 3.47 24.62
C SER A 72 -1.75 3.78 24.04
N ARG A 73 -0.71 3.02 24.42
CA ARG A 73 0.61 3.12 23.79
C ARG A 73 0.50 3.10 22.25
N TRP A 74 -0.44 2.30 21.75
CA TRP A 74 -0.83 2.18 20.34
C TRP A 74 -1.37 3.47 19.71
N GLN A 75 -2.37 4.16 20.28
CA GLN A 75 -2.88 5.43 19.68
C GLN A 75 -2.03 6.66 19.97
N LYS A 76 -1.15 6.62 20.97
CA LYS A 76 -0.26 7.74 21.29
C LYS A 76 1.00 7.75 20.42
N GLU A 77 1.61 6.58 20.19
CA GLU A 77 2.75 6.43 19.26
C GLU A 77 2.33 6.61 17.80
N HIS A 78 1.03 6.54 17.53
CA HIS A 78 0.49 6.54 16.19
C HIS A 78 -0.42 7.73 15.94
N GLY A 79 -0.79 8.57 16.93
CA GLY A 79 -1.85 9.61 16.90
C GLY A 79 -3.17 9.18 16.22
N ILE A 80 -4.28 9.90 16.46
CA ILE A 80 -5.51 9.65 15.69
C ILE A 80 -5.79 10.88 14.84
N ALA A 81 -5.68 10.69 13.53
CA ALA A 81 -6.11 11.67 12.56
C ALA A 81 -7.63 11.50 12.36
N ALA A 82 -8.42 12.37 12.97
CA ALA A 82 -9.86 12.44 12.74
C ALA A 82 -10.19 13.79 12.12
N GLY A 83 -11.05 13.77 11.12
CA GLY A 83 -11.40 14.96 10.37
C GLY A 83 -12.31 14.57 9.23
N ASP A 84 -13.11 15.52 8.79
CA ASP A 84 -13.94 15.33 7.62
C ASP A 84 -13.09 15.51 6.37
N TYR A 85 -13.16 14.54 5.45
CA TYR A 85 -12.43 14.52 4.19
C TYR A 85 -13.36 14.41 2.97
N SER A 86 -14.66 14.56 3.21
CA SER A 86 -15.69 14.38 2.19
C SER A 86 -15.45 15.22 0.93
N LYS A 87 -14.88 16.43 1.03
CA LYS A 87 -14.68 17.32 -0.13
C LYS A 87 -13.41 17.00 -0.95
N ASN A 88 -12.64 15.99 -0.59
CA ASN A 88 -11.36 15.65 -1.24
C ASN A 88 -11.49 14.34 -2.02
N ALA A 89 -11.60 14.43 -3.35
CA ALA A 89 -11.89 13.29 -4.23
C ALA A 89 -10.85 12.17 -4.13
N GLU A 90 -9.57 12.52 -3.99
CA GLU A 90 -8.50 11.55 -3.82
C GLU A 90 -8.56 10.86 -2.44
N MET A 91 -8.86 11.61 -1.37
CA MET A 91 -9.00 11.02 -0.03
C MET A 91 -10.26 10.17 0.08
N CYS A 92 -11.38 10.60 -0.51
CA CYS A 92 -12.58 9.77 -0.60
C CYS A 92 -12.30 8.47 -1.34
N ARG A 93 -11.67 8.51 -2.52
CA ARG A 93 -11.28 7.31 -3.27
C ARG A 93 -10.30 6.42 -2.52
N TYR A 94 -9.35 7.01 -1.79
CA TYR A 94 -8.35 6.24 -1.05
C TYR A 94 -8.87 5.71 0.29
N LEU A 95 -9.86 6.31 0.93
CA LEU A 95 -10.31 5.90 2.27
C LEU A 95 -11.61 5.11 2.23
N LEU A 96 -12.45 5.35 1.22
CA LEU A 96 -13.68 4.59 0.97
C LEU A 96 -13.39 3.52 -0.10
N THR A 97 -12.68 2.46 0.30
CA THR A 97 -12.12 1.49 -0.66
C THR A 97 -13.17 0.61 -1.30
N GLU A 98 -14.09 0.05 -0.51
CA GLU A 98 -15.20 -0.77 -1.03
C GLU A 98 -16.01 0.02 -2.06
N THR A 99 -16.11 1.30 -1.80
CA THR A 99 -16.75 2.32 -2.61
C THR A 99 -15.99 2.65 -3.90
N ALA A 100 -14.68 2.87 -3.83
CA ALA A 100 -13.82 3.10 -4.99
C ALA A 100 -13.69 1.85 -5.87
N ASP A 101 -13.71 0.65 -5.28
CA ASP A 101 -13.63 -0.63 -5.99
C ASP A 101 -14.92 -0.95 -6.74
N LEU A 102 -16.06 -0.48 -6.21
CA LEU A 102 -17.34 -0.66 -6.86
C LEU A 102 -17.54 0.41 -7.94
N THR A 103 -17.11 1.67 -7.73
CA THR A 103 -17.28 2.82 -8.65
C THR A 103 -16.26 2.92 -9.78
N GLU A 104 -16.59 3.60 -10.90
CA GLU A 104 -15.62 3.81 -11.99
C GLU A 104 -14.53 4.81 -11.56
N GLU A 105 -13.30 4.66 -12.09
CA GLU A 105 -12.13 5.48 -11.71
C GLU A 105 -12.31 6.98 -12.01
N GLU A 106 -13.33 7.37 -12.78
CA GLU A 106 -13.69 8.76 -13.11
C GLU A 106 -14.88 9.29 -12.27
N SER A 107 -15.57 8.44 -11.50
CA SER A 107 -16.75 8.84 -10.71
C SER A 107 -16.37 9.81 -9.57
N ASP A 108 -16.97 11.00 -9.54
CA ASP A 108 -16.78 11.97 -8.44
C ASP A 108 -17.77 11.68 -7.31
N PHE A 109 -17.22 11.45 -6.13
CA PHE A 109 -17.98 11.11 -4.95
C PHE A 109 -17.60 11.90 -3.70
N THR A 110 -17.24 13.16 -3.91
CA THR A 110 -16.97 14.13 -2.86
C THR A 110 -18.20 14.79 -2.24
N GLY A 111 -18.27 14.85 -0.93
CA GLY A 111 -19.31 15.58 -0.21
C GLY A 111 -19.08 17.06 0.05
N HIS A 112 -20.05 17.67 0.73
CA HIS A 112 -20.07 19.11 1.07
C HIS A 112 -19.23 19.51 2.30
N GLY A 113 -18.56 18.57 2.94
CA GLY A 113 -17.81 18.82 4.16
C GLY A 113 -16.41 19.39 3.90
N TRP A 114 -15.41 18.86 4.60
CA TRP A 114 -14.05 19.41 4.58
C TRP A 114 -13.09 18.59 3.72
N ASP A 115 -11.95 19.18 3.35
CA ASP A 115 -10.97 18.64 2.38
C ASP A 115 -9.99 17.61 2.97
N GLY A 116 -10.22 17.18 4.21
CA GLY A 116 -9.35 16.23 4.90
C GLY A 116 -8.04 16.83 5.41
N SER A 117 -7.87 18.17 5.34
CA SER A 117 -6.68 18.86 5.87
C SER A 117 -6.43 18.56 7.36
N GLY A 118 -7.48 18.37 8.16
CA GLY A 118 -7.36 17.93 9.56
C GLY A 118 -6.80 16.50 9.69
N ILE A 119 -7.16 15.59 8.79
CA ILE A 119 -6.57 14.25 8.72
C ILE A 119 -5.14 14.31 8.21
N CYS A 120 -4.86 15.09 7.17
CA CYS A 120 -3.51 15.27 6.64
C CYS A 120 -2.57 15.90 7.67
N MET A 121 -3.05 16.89 8.43
CA MET A 121 -2.34 17.49 9.56
C MET A 121 -2.17 16.47 10.70
N GLY A 122 -3.18 15.66 10.98
CA GLY A 122 -3.10 14.53 11.91
C GLY A 122 -2.02 13.53 11.52
N LEU A 123 -2.04 13.02 10.27
CA LEU A 123 -1.05 12.10 9.70
C LEU A 123 0.37 12.70 9.67
N TRP A 124 0.47 13.97 9.28
CA TRP A 124 1.72 14.73 9.28
C TRP A 124 2.30 14.93 10.69
N ALA A 125 1.42 15.13 11.67
CA ALA A 125 1.79 15.20 13.09
C ALA A 125 2.09 13.82 13.71
N GLY A 126 2.15 12.75 12.90
CA GLY A 126 2.44 11.39 13.36
C GLY A 126 1.21 10.62 13.82
N GLY A 127 0.02 11.16 13.53
CA GLY A 127 -1.27 10.50 13.56
C GLY A 127 -1.39 9.37 12.55
N ARG A 128 -2.34 8.47 12.78
CA ARG A 128 -2.63 7.34 11.94
C ARG A 128 -4.12 7.30 11.78
N LEU A 129 -4.49 6.99 10.55
CA LEU A 129 -5.83 6.67 10.20
C LEU A 129 -6.07 5.20 10.52
N GLU A 130 -7.29 4.85 10.90
CA GLU A 130 -7.71 3.45 10.99
C GLU A 130 -7.37 2.71 9.66
N PRO A 131 -7.08 1.42 9.66
CA PRO A 131 -7.00 0.67 8.41
C PRO A 131 -8.40 0.51 7.80
N ARG A 132 -8.51 0.53 6.46
CA ARG A 132 -9.78 0.35 5.72
C ARG A 132 -10.57 -0.89 6.19
N SER A 133 -11.90 -0.92 6.08
CA SER A 133 -12.80 0.12 5.53
C SER A 133 -13.18 1.17 6.58
N HIS A 134 -13.20 2.44 6.18
CA HIS A 134 -13.60 3.56 7.03
C HIS A 134 -15.10 3.80 6.92
N ALA A 135 -15.72 4.24 8.02
CA ALA A 135 -17.09 4.73 7.99
C ALA A 135 -17.21 5.82 6.92
N ALA A 136 -18.22 5.76 6.06
CA ALA A 136 -18.31 6.73 4.99
C ALA A 136 -18.57 8.14 5.54
N MET A 137 -17.62 9.02 5.25
CA MET A 137 -17.66 10.42 5.65
C MET A 137 -18.17 11.23 4.46
N GLY A 138 -19.43 11.69 4.52
CA GLY A 138 -20.02 12.79 3.74
C GLY A 138 -20.03 12.73 2.20
N GLY A 139 -21.23 12.69 1.61
CA GLY A 139 -21.79 13.79 0.79
C GLY A 139 -21.98 13.62 -0.72
N ASN A 140 -21.34 12.67 -1.42
CA ASN A 140 -21.88 12.17 -2.72
C ASN A 140 -22.38 10.72 -2.62
N TYR A 141 -22.16 10.08 -1.46
CA TYR A 141 -22.85 8.84 -1.04
C TYR A 141 -24.17 9.12 -0.36
N SER A 142 -24.51 10.39 -0.24
CA SER A 142 -25.82 10.76 0.20
C SER A 142 -26.76 10.41 -0.94
N PHE A 143 -27.45 9.29 -0.80
CA PHE A 143 -28.87 9.11 -1.08
C PHE A 143 -29.24 7.79 -1.78
N PRO A 144 -30.42 7.23 -1.45
CA PRO A 144 -31.38 7.71 -0.45
C PRO A 144 -31.10 7.10 0.94
N GLY A 145 -30.36 7.82 1.78
CA GLY A 145 -29.91 7.30 3.09
C GLY A 145 -29.72 8.34 4.19
N PHE A 146 -29.57 9.63 3.85
CA PHE A 146 -29.45 10.72 4.83
C PHE A 146 -30.77 11.46 5.09
N GLY A 147 -31.86 10.97 4.50
CA GLY A 147 -33.19 11.57 4.61
C GLY A 147 -33.96 11.11 5.86
N LEU A 148 -35.28 11.33 5.81
CA LEU A 148 -36.23 11.09 6.90
C LEU A 148 -36.19 9.66 7.50
N ILE A 149 -35.83 8.65 6.71
CA ILE A 149 -35.87 7.23 7.08
C ILE A 149 -34.50 6.57 7.19
N GLY A 150 -33.41 7.34 7.18
CA GLY A 150 -32.05 6.81 7.35
C GLY A 150 -31.68 5.70 6.36
N SER A 151 -30.99 4.66 6.84
CA SER A 151 -30.48 3.49 6.09
C SER A 151 -31.50 2.40 5.83
N THR A 152 -32.79 2.67 6.01
CA THR A 152 -33.82 1.64 5.93
C THR A 152 -33.81 0.96 4.55
N PRO A 153 -33.74 -0.39 4.48
CA PRO A 153 -33.55 -1.14 3.23
C PRO A 153 -34.87 -1.26 2.43
N VAL A 154 -35.46 -0.13 2.05
CA VAL A 154 -36.67 -0.06 1.21
C VAL A 154 -36.34 -0.25 -0.28
N LEU A 155 -37.34 -0.50 -1.13
CA LEU A 155 -37.16 -0.62 -2.57
C LEU A 155 -36.52 0.65 -3.16
N ARG A 156 -35.47 0.49 -3.99
CA ARG A 156 -34.81 1.60 -4.70
C ARG A 156 -34.92 1.43 -6.20
N VAL A 157 -35.27 2.52 -6.89
CA VAL A 157 -35.38 2.56 -8.36
C VAL A 157 -34.59 3.73 -8.96
N ASN A 158 -34.01 3.52 -10.14
CA ASN A 158 -33.27 4.53 -10.90
C ASN A 158 -34.18 5.42 -11.73
N LYS A 159 -33.64 6.45 -12.41
CA LYS A 159 -34.37 7.41 -13.27
C LYS A 159 -35.32 6.79 -14.31
N HIS A 160 -35.11 5.52 -14.65
CA HIS A 160 -35.90 4.77 -15.63
C HIS A 160 -36.94 3.84 -14.99
N GLY A 161 -37.17 3.95 -13.68
CA GLY A 161 -38.13 3.14 -12.93
C GLY A 161 -37.66 1.71 -12.65
N LYS A 162 -36.35 1.41 -12.75
CA LYS A 162 -35.82 0.05 -12.59
C LYS A 162 -35.08 -0.13 -11.28
N ARG A 163 -35.24 -1.30 -10.66
CA ARG A 163 -34.43 -1.73 -9.52
C ARG A 163 -33.03 -2.07 -10.02
N TYR A 164 -32.02 -1.75 -9.23
CA TYR A 164 -30.64 -1.83 -9.69
C TYR A 164 -29.66 -2.40 -8.65
N SER A 165 -30.12 -2.73 -7.45
CA SER A 165 -29.26 -3.17 -6.34
C SER A 165 -30.01 -3.96 -5.28
N ASP A 166 -29.27 -4.74 -4.49
CA ASP A 166 -29.71 -5.15 -3.15
C ASP A 166 -29.62 -3.97 -2.18
N GLU A 167 -30.78 -3.48 -1.73
CA GLU A 167 -30.86 -2.33 -0.82
C GLU A 167 -30.48 -2.66 0.63
N ALA A 168 -30.28 -3.94 0.94
CA ALA A 168 -29.84 -4.43 2.25
C ALA A 168 -28.37 -4.87 2.27
N PHE A 169 -27.63 -4.74 1.17
CA PHE A 169 -26.25 -5.23 1.11
C PHE A 169 -25.30 -4.34 1.92
N GLY A 170 -24.83 -4.86 3.06
CA GLY A 170 -23.87 -4.20 3.92
C GLY A 170 -24.45 -2.97 4.62
N THR A 171 -23.68 -1.88 4.69
CA THR A 171 -24.18 -0.59 5.20
C THR A 171 -24.91 0.18 4.10
N HIS A 172 -25.71 1.20 4.45
CA HIS A 172 -26.42 2.00 3.44
C HIS A 172 -25.53 2.63 2.36
N ILE A 173 -24.25 2.85 2.69
CA ILE A 173 -23.25 3.35 1.76
C ILE A 173 -22.98 2.29 0.70
N LEU A 174 -22.72 1.05 1.11
CA LEU A 174 -22.47 -0.06 0.20
C LEU A 174 -23.70 -0.33 -0.67
N ALA A 175 -24.89 -0.30 -0.09
CA ALA A 175 -26.16 -0.42 -0.81
C ALA A 175 -26.43 0.76 -1.76
N ALA A 176 -25.75 1.90 -1.62
CA ALA A 176 -25.89 3.07 -2.50
C ALA A 176 -24.87 3.07 -3.66
N LEU A 177 -23.81 2.27 -3.60
CA LEU A 177 -22.76 2.24 -4.63
C LEU A 177 -23.26 1.86 -6.03
N PRO A 178 -24.11 0.85 -6.20
CA PRO A 178 -24.69 0.57 -7.52
C PRO A 178 -25.49 1.76 -8.08
N GLY A 179 -25.96 2.64 -7.20
CA GLY A 179 -26.63 3.90 -7.52
C GLY A 179 -25.68 4.89 -8.22
N ALA A 180 -24.41 4.93 -7.81
CA ALA A 180 -23.34 5.75 -8.42
C ALA A 180 -23.05 5.37 -9.88
N HIS A 181 -23.35 4.14 -10.29
CA HIS A 181 -23.24 3.68 -11.69
C HIS A 181 -24.48 3.95 -12.51
N GLN A 182 -25.57 4.41 -11.89
CA GLN A 182 -26.77 4.72 -12.64
C GLN A 182 -26.54 6.01 -13.44
N PRO A 183 -26.94 6.06 -14.72
CA PRO A 183 -26.69 7.21 -15.57
C PRO A 183 -27.28 8.48 -14.96
N ASN A 184 -26.45 9.53 -14.77
CA ASN A 184 -26.77 10.83 -14.14
C ASN A 184 -28.28 11.09 -14.10
N GLY A 185 -28.88 10.90 -12.93
CA GLY A 185 -30.32 10.78 -12.78
C GLY A 185 -30.78 10.71 -11.34
N ASN A 186 -32.02 11.14 -11.10
CA ASN A 186 -32.68 11.03 -9.79
C ASN A 186 -32.87 9.54 -9.43
N LEU A 187 -32.63 9.21 -8.16
CA LEU A 187 -32.94 7.91 -7.57
C LEU A 187 -34.12 8.05 -6.61
N TRP A 188 -34.93 7.01 -6.43
CA TRP A 188 -36.08 7.05 -5.52
C TRP A 188 -36.09 5.87 -4.56
N ALA A 189 -36.33 6.17 -3.28
CA ALA A 189 -36.68 5.19 -2.25
C ALA A 189 -38.20 5.12 -2.13
N VAL A 190 -38.77 3.92 -2.24
CA VAL A 190 -40.21 3.67 -2.32
C VAL A 190 -40.65 2.81 -1.14
N PHE A 191 -41.64 3.28 -0.38
CA PHE A 191 -42.13 2.62 0.82
C PHE A 191 -43.59 2.95 1.11
N ASP A 192 -44.20 2.19 2.03
CA ASP A 192 -45.56 2.36 2.51
C ASP A 192 -45.59 2.51 4.04
N ASP A 193 -46.77 2.38 4.66
CA ASP A 193 -47.02 2.49 6.11
C ASP A 193 -46.22 1.53 6.97
N THR A 194 -45.73 0.43 6.40
CA THR A 194 -44.85 -0.49 7.10
C THR A 194 -43.48 0.13 7.40
N ILE A 195 -43.18 1.32 6.88
CA ILE A 195 -41.95 2.05 7.17
C ILE A 195 -41.65 2.17 8.67
N ARG A 196 -42.67 2.26 9.52
CA ARG A 196 -42.49 2.31 10.99
C ARG A 196 -41.86 1.04 11.56
N GLU A 197 -42.17 -0.10 10.98
CA GLU A 197 -41.53 -1.36 11.35
C GLU A 197 -40.17 -1.48 10.66
N GLN A 198 -40.11 -1.14 9.36
CA GLN A 198 -38.89 -1.27 8.55
C GLN A 198 -37.71 -0.45 9.11
N VAL A 199 -37.93 0.75 9.67
CA VAL A 199 -36.86 1.57 10.27
C VAL A 199 -36.18 0.88 11.46
N THR A 200 -36.80 -0.12 12.08
CA THR A 200 -36.16 -0.88 13.17
C THR A 200 -35.11 -1.88 12.65
N PHE A 201 -35.16 -2.20 11.35
CA PHE A 201 -34.18 -3.06 10.67
C PHE A 201 -33.06 -2.26 9.99
N GLN A 202 -33.02 -0.94 10.19
CA GLN A 202 -31.98 -0.10 9.61
C GLN A 202 -30.59 -0.51 10.12
N THR A 203 -29.61 -0.58 9.23
CA THR A 203 -28.23 -0.95 9.62
C THR A 203 -27.57 0.23 10.34
N PRO A 204 -26.90 0.04 11.50
CA PRO A 204 -26.26 1.13 12.23
C PRO A 204 -25.24 1.90 11.38
N CYS A 205 -25.39 3.22 11.29
CA CYS A 205 -24.48 4.12 10.57
C CYS A 205 -24.69 5.59 10.96
N HIS A 206 -23.90 6.48 10.36
CA HIS A 206 -23.98 7.92 10.60
C HIS A 206 -25.27 8.53 10.00
N GLY A 207 -25.86 9.53 10.66
CA GLY A 207 -27.02 10.28 10.14
C GLY A 207 -28.39 9.59 10.24
N LEU A 208 -28.50 8.50 11.01
CA LEU A 208 -29.72 7.68 11.10
C LEU A 208 -30.77 8.16 12.07
N LEU A 209 -32.04 7.92 11.74
CA LEU A 209 -33.14 8.05 12.68
C LEU A 209 -32.94 7.13 13.90
N ASP A 210 -32.89 7.72 15.09
CA ASP A 210 -32.87 6.96 16.34
C ASP A 210 -34.30 6.55 16.69
N TYR A 211 -34.66 5.32 16.36
CA TYR A 211 -36.00 4.77 16.65
C TYR A 211 -36.19 4.41 18.13
N THR A 212 -35.20 4.64 18.99
CA THR A 212 -35.35 4.51 20.45
C THR A 212 -35.65 5.86 21.11
N ASP A 213 -35.48 6.97 20.39
CA ASP A 213 -35.81 8.32 20.83
C ASP A 213 -37.25 8.70 20.44
N GLU A 214 -38.07 9.03 21.44
CA GLU A 214 -39.45 9.46 21.23
C GLU A 214 -39.58 10.77 20.45
N GLU A 215 -38.62 11.69 20.54
CA GLU A 215 -38.66 12.96 19.80
C GLU A 215 -38.40 12.75 18.32
N GLU A 216 -37.46 11.87 17.97
CA GLU A 216 -37.17 11.47 16.59
C GLU A 216 -38.37 10.75 15.97
N TRP A 217 -39.05 9.88 16.73
CA TRP A 217 -40.31 9.28 16.31
C TRP A 217 -41.41 10.31 16.03
N LYS A 218 -41.55 11.33 16.88
CA LYS A 218 -42.53 12.40 16.66
C LYS A 218 -42.22 13.19 15.39
N ARG A 219 -40.95 13.45 15.11
CA ARG A 219 -40.49 14.12 13.88
C ARG A 219 -40.86 13.31 12.63
N LEU A 220 -40.51 12.02 12.59
CA LEU A 220 -40.87 11.13 11.48
C LEU A 220 -42.37 11.11 11.23
N ASN A 221 -43.17 10.92 12.29
CA ASN A 221 -44.62 10.89 12.17
C ASN A 221 -45.19 12.22 11.67
N THR A 222 -44.63 13.35 12.11
CA THR A 222 -45.07 14.68 11.67
C THR A 222 -44.74 14.91 10.20
N ALA A 223 -43.57 14.51 9.72
CA ALA A 223 -43.20 14.61 8.32
C ALA A 223 -44.09 13.74 7.42
N LEU A 224 -44.37 12.50 7.84
CA LEU A 224 -45.27 11.59 7.13
C LEU A 224 -46.72 12.11 7.10
N GLU A 225 -47.22 12.65 8.21
CA GLU A 225 -48.55 13.26 8.27
C GLU A 225 -48.63 14.54 7.42
N ASN A 226 -47.57 15.36 7.41
CA ASN A 226 -47.51 16.52 6.53
C ASN A 226 -47.56 16.09 5.05
N ALA A 227 -46.77 15.08 4.65
CA ALA A 227 -46.79 14.49 3.31
C ALA A 227 -48.18 13.98 2.92
N LYS A 228 -48.82 13.27 3.84
CA LYS A 228 -50.20 12.78 3.69
C LYS A 228 -51.22 13.90 3.57
N ASN A 229 -51.02 15.03 4.24
CA ASN A 229 -51.91 16.19 4.14
C ASN A 229 -51.74 17.01 2.85
N GLN A 230 -50.62 16.86 2.13
CA GLN A 230 -50.39 17.51 0.83
C GLN A 230 -50.11 16.49 -0.29
N LYS A 231 -50.84 15.35 -0.28
CA LYS A 231 -50.78 14.33 -1.33
C LYS A 231 -50.80 14.93 -2.73
N GLY A 232 -50.06 14.30 -3.64
CA GLY A 232 -49.91 14.78 -5.01
C GLY A 232 -48.98 15.98 -5.18
N ASN A 233 -48.37 16.49 -4.09
CA ASN A 233 -47.45 17.62 -4.14
C ASN A 233 -46.08 17.26 -3.53
N LYS A 234 -45.05 17.99 -3.98
CA LYS A 234 -43.71 17.95 -3.39
C LYS A 234 -43.73 18.68 -2.05
N ILE A 235 -43.44 17.98 -0.96
CA ILE A 235 -43.14 18.61 0.33
C ILE A 235 -41.63 18.63 0.54
N LEU A 236 -41.11 19.72 1.10
CA LEU A 236 -39.73 19.79 1.54
C LEU A 236 -39.66 19.57 3.05
N ASP A 237 -39.09 18.45 3.48
CA ASP A 237 -38.76 18.20 4.88
C ASP A 237 -37.27 18.48 5.12
N LYS A 238 -36.90 18.87 6.33
CA LYS A 238 -35.49 19.08 6.67
C LYS A 238 -34.89 17.76 7.12
N ASP A 239 -33.79 17.35 6.50
CA ASP A 239 -33.02 16.20 6.96
C ASP A 239 -32.11 16.54 8.17
N ARG A 240 -31.26 15.60 8.58
CA ARG A 240 -30.32 15.79 9.70
C ARG A 240 -29.11 16.67 9.34
N ALA A 241 -28.89 16.94 8.06
CA ALA A 241 -27.91 17.92 7.57
C ALA A 241 -28.51 19.33 7.41
N TRP A 242 -29.77 19.53 7.84
CA TRP A 242 -30.53 20.77 7.68
C TRP A 242 -30.88 21.12 6.23
N GLU A 243 -30.72 20.17 5.30
CA GLU A 243 -31.08 20.34 3.90
C GLU A 243 -32.55 19.99 3.67
N LYS A 244 -33.17 20.68 2.71
CA LYS A 244 -34.57 20.47 2.37
C LYS A 244 -34.69 19.38 1.32
N ARG A 245 -35.18 18.21 1.72
CA ARG A 245 -35.36 17.04 0.84
C ARG A 245 -36.82 16.87 0.44
N PRO A 246 -37.11 16.53 -0.84
CA PRO A 246 -38.46 16.26 -1.30
C PRO A 246 -39.04 15.02 -0.62
N LEU A 247 -40.32 15.04 -0.27
CA LEU A 247 -41.11 13.88 0.12
C LEU A 247 -42.42 13.95 -0.65
N TYR A 248 -42.75 12.85 -1.31
CA TYR A 248 -43.99 12.68 -2.08
C TYR A 248 -44.88 11.66 -1.40
N CYS A 249 -46.18 11.88 -1.49
CA CYS A 249 -47.21 10.97 -1.00
C CYS A 249 -48.33 10.90 -2.03
N ALA A 250 -48.77 9.69 -2.36
CA ALA A 250 -49.94 9.47 -3.21
C ALA A 250 -50.73 8.27 -2.69
N ASP A 251 -52.01 8.17 -3.08
CA ASP A 251 -52.85 7.04 -2.65
C ASP A 251 -52.66 5.81 -3.53
N THR A 252 -52.12 5.99 -4.75
CA THR A 252 -51.86 4.90 -5.69
C THR A 252 -50.43 4.97 -6.25
N LEU A 253 -49.90 3.82 -6.70
CA LEU A 253 -48.60 3.77 -7.36
C LEU A 253 -48.62 4.49 -8.71
N GLU A 254 -49.76 4.52 -9.39
CA GLU A 254 -49.94 5.22 -10.68
C GLU A 254 -49.85 6.74 -10.51
N GLU A 255 -50.54 7.29 -9.50
CA GLU A 255 -50.42 8.70 -9.13
C GLU A 255 -48.99 9.04 -8.73
N LEU A 256 -48.37 8.17 -7.92
CA LEU A 256 -46.98 8.34 -7.53
C LEU A 256 -46.05 8.33 -8.74
N ALA A 257 -46.20 7.39 -9.67
CA ALA A 257 -45.43 7.32 -10.92
C ALA A 257 -45.56 8.62 -11.73
N GLY A 258 -46.78 9.18 -11.80
CA GLY A 258 -47.04 10.47 -12.43
C GLY A 258 -46.28 11.65 -11.81
N LEU A 259 -45.98 11.59 -10.52
CA LEU A 259 -45.19 12.61 -9.81
C LEU A 259 -43.68 12.46 -9.99
N LEU A 260 -43.20 11.23 -10.19
CA LEU A 260 -41.76 10.93 -10.21
C LEU A 260 -41.17 11.01 -11.62
N PHE A 261 -41.92 10.60 -12.64
CA PHE A 261 -41.40 10.41 -14.00
C PHE A 261 -42.16 11.27 -15.01
N GLU A 262 -41.42 11.97 -15.87
CA GLU A 262 -42.00 12.73 -16.98
C GLU A 262 -42.41 11.80 -18.14
N ASP A 263 -41.56 10.84 -18.47
CA ASP A 263 -41.73 9.90 -19.57
C ASP A 263 -42.68 8.74 -19.22
N GLU A 264 -43.62 8.44 -20.13
CA GLU A 264 -44.60 7.36 -19.96
C GLU A 264 -43.94 5.98 -19.85
N ALA A 265 -42.87 5.73 -20.61
CA ALA A 265 -42.13 4.48 -20.56
C ALA A 265 -41.49 4.23 -19.18
N ASP A 266 -41.00 5.28 -18.53
CA ASP A 266 -40.37 5.16 -17.21
C ASP A 266 -41.43 4.98 -16.10
N ARG A 267 -42.61 5.58 -16.25
CA ARG A 267 -43.78 5.28 -15.38
C ARG A 267 -44.19 3.82 -15.48
N GLU A 268 -44.28 3.28 -16.69
CA GLU A 268 -44.60 1.87 -16.89
C GLU A 268 -43.54 0.95 -16.30
N ASN A 269 -42.25 1.27 -16.49
CA ASN A 269 -41.15 0.51 -15.92
C ASN A 269 -41.25 0.48 -14.40
N PHE A 270 -41.49 1.63 -13.77
CA PHE A 270 -41.67 1.75 -12.33
C PHE A 270 -42.80 0.85 -11.81
N LEU A 271 -43.98 0.91 -12.42
CA LEU A 271 -45.12 0.09 -11.98
C LEU A 271 -44.81 -1.42 -12.09
N LYS A 272 -44.20 -1.84 -13.21
CA LYS A 272 -43.79 -3.24 -13.44
C LYS A 272 -42.72 -3.68 -12.44
N GLU A 273 -41.80 -2.79 -12.08
CA GLU A 273 -40.74 -3.06 -11.11
C GLU A 273 -41.30 -3.25 -9.70
N VAL A 274 -42.21 -2.38 -9.25
CA VAL A 274 -42.85 -2.55 -7.93
C VAL A 274 -43.66 -3.84 -7.89
N GLU A 275 -44.40 -4.16 -8.96
CA GLU A 275 -45.13 -5.43 -9.06
C GLU A 275 -44.19 -6.64 -8.95
N ARG A 276 -43.08 -6.63 -9.70
CA ARG A 276 -42.07 -7.70 -9.65
C ARG A 276 -41.47 -7.82 -8.25
N TYR A 277 -41.08 -6.71 -7.64
CA TYR A 277 -40.52 -6.71 -6.29
C TYR A 277 -41.51 -7.31 -5.27
N ASN A 278 -42.79 -6.95 -5.34
CA ASN A 278 -43.82 -7.53 -4.48
C ASN A 278 -43.97 -9.06 -4.68
N GLN A 279 -43.88 -9.55 -5.92
CA GLN A 279 -43.88 -10.99 -6.19
C GLN A 279 -42.68 -11.70 -5.53
N LEU A 280 -41.50 -11.09 -5.52
CA LEU A 280 -40.32 -11.61 -4.83
C LEU A 280 -40.54 -11.63 -3.30
N CYS A 281 -41.13 -10.57 -2.74
CA CYS A 281 -41.52 -10.52 -1.33
C CYS A 281 -42.44 -11.67 -0.95
N HIS A 282 -43.51 -11.91 -1.71
CA HIS A 282 -44.45 -13.01 -1.46
C HIS A 282 -43.84 -14.38 -1.67
N LYS A 283 -42.88 -14.51 -2.58
CA LYS A 283 -42.10 -15.73 -2.79
C LYS A 283 -41.20 -16.04 -1.58
N GLY A 284 -40.79 -15.02 -0.82
CA GLY A 284 -39.85 -15.15 0.29
C GLY A 284 -38.40 -15.40 -0.16
N HIS A 285 -38.07 -15.04 -1.41
CA HIS A 285 -36.74 -15.17 -1.97
C HIS A 285 -36.54 -14.13 -3.08
N ASP A 286 -35.48 -13.34 -2.95
CA ASP A 286 -35.08 -12.36 -3.96
C ASP A 286 -34.19 -13.02 -5.02
N ASP A 287 -34.79 -13.43 -6.14
CA ASP A 287 -34.05 -14.02 -7.26
C ASP A 287 -33.17 -12.99 -7.99
N ASP A 288 -33.44 -11.68 -7.84
CA ASP A 288 -32.76 -10.64 -8.61
C ASP A 288 -31.40 -10.32 -7.98
N PHE A 289 -31.36 -10.15 -6.65
CA PHE A 289 -30.14 -9.73 -5.95
C PHE A 289 -29.80 -10.52 -4.67
N GLY A 290 -30.66 -11.46 -4.24
CA GLY A 290 -30.39 -12.28 -3.04
C GLY A 290 -30.58 -11.56 -1.70
N LYS A 291 -31.39 -10.49 -1.66
CA LYS A 291 -31.76 -9.75 -0.43
C LYS A 291 -32.30 -10.69 0.66
N ASP A 292 -31.87 -10.44 1.90
CA ASP A 292 -32.29 -11.22 3.08
C ASP A 292 -33.81 -11.18 3.24
N LEU A 293 -34.42 -12.36 3.42
CA LEU A 293 -35.88 -12.51 3.53
C LEU A 293 -36.50 -11.67 4.65
N ARG A 294 -35.75 -11.39 5.73
CA ARG A 294 -36.22 -10.59 6.87
C ARG A 294 -36.39 -9.11 6.53
N LEU A 295 -35.76 -8.67 5.45
CA LEU A 295 -35.71 -7.29 4.98
C LEU A 295 -36.52 -7.11 3.69
N LEU A 296 -37.18 -8.17 3.23
CA LEU A 296 -37.94 -8.21 1.99
C LEU A 296 -39.41 -7.87 2.28
N HIS A 297 -39.73 -6.58 2.26
CA HIS A 297 -41.07 -6.05 2.52
C HIS A 297 -41.74 -5.59 1.22
N SER A 298 -42.95 -6.08 0.94
CA SER A 298 -43.72 -5.61 -0.21
C SER A 298 -44.13 -4.15 -0.03
N VAL A 299 -44.20 -3.41 -1.14
CA VAL A 299 -44.77 -2.07 -1.23
C VAL A 299 -46.21 -2.26 -1.70
N GLU A 300 -47.09 -2.54 -0.76
CA GLU A 300 -48.48 -2.90 -1.04
C GLU A 300 -49.40 -2.11 -0.13
N HIS A 301 -50.35 -1.41 -0.74
CA HIS A 301 -51.38 -0.68 -0.02
C HIS A 301 -52.12 -1.62 0.96
N ARG A 302 -51.79 -1.55 2.26
CA ARG A 302 -52.55 -2.24 3.31
C ARG A 302 -53.86 -1.48 3.52
N ALA A 303 -54.99 -2.16 3.34
CA ALA A 303 -56.33 -1.54 3.33
C ALA A 303 -56.77 -0.98 4.71
N ASP A 304 -56.04 -1.35 5.78
CA ASP A 304 -56.44 -1.22 7.17
C ASP A 304 -55.70 -0.11 7.94
N ALA A 305 -54.68 0.49 7.34
CA ALA A 305 -54.10 1.75 7.76
C ALA A 305 -54.25 2.71 6.59
N GLY A 306 -54.72 3.94 6.81
CA GLY A 306 -54.85 4.94 5.74
C GLY A 306 -53.49 5.35 5.17
N ALA A 307 -52.89 4.48 4.38
CA ALA A 307 -51.49 4.45 3.97
C ALA A 307 -51.37 4.90 2.52
N GLY A 308 -50.72 6.04 2.30
CA GLY A 308 -50.27 6.41 0.96
C GLY A 308 -48.93 5.75 0.66
N ALA A 309 -48.63 5.53 -0.61
CA ALA A 309 -47.27 5.24 -1.04
C ALA A 309 -46.44 6.52 -0.90
N TRP A 310 -45.27 6.40 -0.29
CA TRP A 310 -44.35 7.51 -0.07
C TRP A 310 -43.05 7.31 -0.82
N VAL A 311 -42.49 8.44 -1.28
CA VAL A 311 -41.19 8.46 -1.95
C VAL A 311 -40.31 9.59 -1.47
N LEU A 312 -39.05 9.26 -1.21
CA LEU A 312 -37.96 10.18 -0.95
C LEU A 312 -36.95 10.09 -2.12
N PRO A 313 -36.58 11.19 -2.80
CA PRO A 313 -35.59 11.18 -3.85
C PRO A 313 -34.16 11.34 -3.32
N GLY A 314 -33.19 10.91 -4.13
CA GLY A 314 -31.76 11.18 -4.01
C GLY A 314 -31.22 11.99 -5.18
N GLU A 315 -30.38 12.98 -4.90
CA GLU A 315 -29.61 13.75 -5.91
C GLU A 315 -28.15 13.29 -5.91
N MET A 316 -27.54 13.15 -7.10
CA MET A 316 -26.10 12.90 -7.29
C MET A 316 -25.50 14.08 -8.07
N LEU A 317 -24.42 14.69 -7.56
CA LEU A 317 -23.61 15.67 -8.28
C LEU A 317 -22.51 14.95 -9.05
N VAL A 318 -22.48 15.12 -10.37
CA VAL A 318 -21.37 14.71 -11.24
C VAL A 318 -20.89 15.97 -11.96
N GLU A 319 -19.63 16.37 -11.77
CA GLU A 319 -19.04 17.55 -12.43
C GLU A 319 -19.08 17.43 -13.97
N GLU A 320 -19.31 18.56 -14.64
CA GLU A 320 -19.73 18.74 -16.04
C GLU A 320 -18.77 18.23 -17.14
N ASN A 321 -17.64 17.58 -16.84
CA ASN A 321 -16.64 17.23 -17.86
C ASN A 321 -16.49 15.72 -18.10
N ASN A 322 -17.50 15.18 -18.78
CA ASN A 322 -17.54 13.86 -19.41
C ASN A 322 -16.40 13.61 -20.43
N SER A 323 -15.78 12.43 -20.38
CA SER A 323 -15.66 11.59 -21.58
C SER A 323 -15.65 10.09 -21.25
N VAL A 324 -16.81 9.47 -21.38
CA VAL A 324 -17.02 8.02 -21.41
C VAL A 324 -16.47 7.45 -22.73
N TYR A 325 -15.74 6.34 -22.68
CA TYR A 325 -15.62 5.44 -23.84
C TYR A 325 -15.83 3.97 -23.44
N ASN A 326 -16.90 3.43 -24.00
CA ASN A 326 -17.36 2.05 -23.91
C ASN A 326 -16.54 1.15 -24.86
N ARG A 327 -16.13 -0.06 -24.44
CA ARG A 327 -15.91 -1.16 -25.40
C ARG A 327 -16.03 -2.56 -24.79
N HIS A 328 -16.90 -3.35 -25.43
CA HIS A 328 -17.18 -4.77 -25.23
C HIS A 328 -15.96 -5.70 -25.33
N ARG A 329 -16.09 -6.86 -24.65
CA ARG A 329 -15.35 -8.14 -24.79
C ARG A 329 -14.82 -8.44 -26.19
N ASP A 330 -13.56 -8.91 -26.28
CA ASP A 330 -13.23 -10.28 -26.72
C ASP A 330 -11.73 -10.62 -26.59
N SER A 331 -11.48 -11.92 -26.49
CA SER A 331 -10.24 -12.69 -26.22
C SER A 331 -8.99 -12.40 -27.09
N LYS A 332 -7.79 -12.45 -26.49
CA LYS A 332 -6.68 -13.43 -26.72
C LYS A 332 -5.32 -12.91 -26.21
N GLU A 333 -4.50 -13.86 -25.75
CA GLU A 333 -3.12 -13.70 -25.25
C GLU A 333 -2.10 -13.17 -26.29
N GLU A 334 -0.95 -12.75 -25.72
CA GLU A 334 0.40 -12.54 -26.31
C GLU A 334 0.73 -11.21 -27.01
N HIS A 335 1.50 -10.35 -26.32
CA HIS A 335 2.95 -10.08 -26.54
C HIS A 335 3.42 -8.94 -25.61
N ARG A 336 4.42 -9.19 -24.75
CA ARG A 336 4.99 -8.24 -23.77
C ARG A 336 6.35 -7.74 -24.29
N TYR A 337 6.45 -6.49 -24.75
CA TYR A 337 7.73 -5.83 -25.00
C TYR A 337 7.82 -4.45 -24.32
N MET A 338 8.86 -4.34 -23.49
CA MET A 338 9.56 -3.15 -22.97
C MET A 338 8.71 -2.02 -22.43
N GLU A 339 8.30 -2.19 -21.18
CA GLU A 339 7.66 -1.17 -20.40
C GLU A 339 8.68 -0.65 -19.36
N ARG A 340 9.27 0.53 -19.60
CA ARG A 340 10.31 1.14 -18.74
C ARG A 340 9.81 1.32 -17.31
N TYR A 341 10.67 1.08 -16.32
CA TYR A 341 10.40 1.25 -14.89
C TYR A 341 10.83 2.63 -14.38
N ASP A 342 10.18 3.15 -13.35
CA ASP A 342 10.63 4.38 -12.67
C ASP A 342 11.90 4.11 -11.84
N ILE A 343 11.90 2.98 -11.10
CA ILE A 343 12.96 2.62 -10.15
C ILE A 343 13.26 1.12 -10.26
N ALA A 344 14.50 0.75 -10.58
CA ALA A 344 14.99 -0.61 -10.42
C ALA A 344 15.72 -0.77 -9.07
N ILE A 345 15.37 -1.78 -8.29
CA ILE A 345 15.92 -2.07 -6.96
C ILE A 345 16.59 -3.43 -7.01
N ILE A 346 17.90 -3.44 -6.74
CA ILE A 346 18.73 -4.64 -6.92
C ILE A 346 19.10 -5.22 -5.55
N GLY A 347 18.38 -6.25 -5.15
CA GLY A 347 18.56 -6.98 -3.89
C GLY A 347 17.31 -7.00 -3.02
N THR A 348 16.98 -8.16 -2.47
CA THR A 348 15.78 -8.42 -1.65
C THR A 348 16.10 -8.53 -0.15
N GLY A 349 17.21 -7.92 0.30
CA GLY A 349 17.51 -7.75 1.72
C GLY A 349 16.78 -6.55 2.36
N PRO A 350 16.93 -6.32 3.68
CA PRO A 350 16.18 -5.28 4.41
C PRO A 350 16.22 -3.88 3.79
N ALA A 351 17.37 -3.51 3.18
CA ALA A 351 17.51 -2.25 2.48
C ALA A 351 16.64 -2.17 1.20
N GLY A 352 16.71 -3.19 0.35
CA GLY A 352 15.96 -3.24 -0.90
C GLY A 352 14.46 -3.39 -0.67
N LEU A 353 14.04 -4.20 0.31
CA LEU A 353 12.63 -4.31 0.68
C LEU A 353 12.07 -3.01 1.23
N SER A 354 12.81 -2.32 2.11
CA SER A 354 12.40 -1.00 2.60
C SER A 354 12.32 0.05 1.49
N ALA A 355 13.25 0.02 0.54
CA ALA A 355 13.22 0.87 -0.65
C ALA A 355 12.00 0.56 -1.52
N ALA A 356 11.68 -0.73 -1.75
CA ALA A 356 10.55 -1.16 -2.57
C ALA A 356 9.21 -0.77 -1.97
N VAL A 357 9.03 -0.99 -0.66
CA VAL A 357 7.85 -0.53 0.10
C VAL A 357 7.69 0.98 -0.03
N THR A 358 8.77 1.73 0.18
CA THR A 358 8.74 3.20 0.10
C THR A 358 8.40 3.67 -1.31
N ALA A 359 8.99 3.09 -2.34
CA ALA A 359 8.72 3.43 -3.73
C ALA A 359 7.27 3.06 -4.13
N ALA A 360 6.75 1.92 -3.66
CA ALA A 360 5.40 1.45 -3.99
C ALA A 360 4.33 2.35 -3.37
N ILE A 361 4.53 2.81 -2.13
CA ILE A 361 3.68 3.84 -1.48
C ILE A 361 3.63 5.13 -2.31
N ARG A 362 4.73 5.47 -2.99
CA ARG A 362 4.81 6.65 -3.89
C ARG A 362 4.31 6.36 -5.31
N LYS A 363 3.65 5.21 -5.52
CA LYS A 363 3.09 4.73 -6.79
C LYS A 363 4.10 4.77 -7.94
N LYS A 364 5.39 4.56 -7.65
CA LYS A 364 6.41 4.40 -8.69
C LYS A 364 6.34 2.99 -9.25
N LYS A 365 6.56 2.87 -10.55
CA LYS A 365 6.66 1.57 -11.22
C LYS A 365 8.03 0.95 -10.92
N ILE A 366 8.04 -0.16 -10.19
CA ILE A 366 9.27 -0.73 -9.62
C ILE A 366 9.62 -2.06 -10.26
N LEU A 367 10.91 -2.25 -10.51
CA LEU A 367 11.50 -3.55 -10.79
C LEU A 367 12.35 -3.97 -9.59
N LEU A 368 11.84 -4.89 -8.76
CA LEU A 368 12.59 -5.46 -7.64
C LEU A 368 13.18 -6.81 -8.08
N VAL A 369 14.52 -6.88 -8.14
CA VAL A 369 15.24 -8.08 -8.58
C VAL A 369 16.02 -8.69 -7.41
N GLY A 370 15.85 -9.99 -7.18
CA GLY A 370 16.57 -10.74 -6.16
C GLY A 370 15.89 -12.07 -5.83
N SER A 371 16.35 -12.75 -4.78
CA SER A 371 15.77 -14.02 -4.35
C SER A 371 14.36 -13.83 -3.77
N ARG A 372 13.44 -14.77 -4.09
CA ARG A 372 12.12 -14.83 -3.45
C ARG A 372 12.20 -15.19 -1.97
N ASP A 373 13.23 -15.92 -1.56
CA ASP A 373 13.55 -16.19 -0.16
C ASP A 373 14.14 -14.95 0.57
N LEU A 374 14.11 -13.78 -0.07
CA LEU A 374 14.55 -12.49 0.46
C LEU A 374 16.04 -12.46 0.81
N SER A 375 16.39 -12.75 2.06
CA SER A 375 17.77 -12.69 2.56
C SER A 375 18.09 -13.85 3.46
N SER A 376 18.95 -14.73 2.95
CA SER A 376 19.52 -15.85 3.71
C SER A 376 20.26 -15.39 4.98
N LYS A 377 20.83 -14.18 4.98
CA LYS A 377 21.51 -13.61 6.16
C LYS A 377 20.56 -13.27 7.29
N VAL A 378 19.35 -12.81 6.96
CA VAL A 378 18.30 -12.55 7.96
C VAL A 378 17.81 -13.88 8.50
N GLN A 379 17.43 -14.82 7.64
CA GLN A 379 16.84 -16.11 8.03
C GLN A 379 17.77 -16.97 8.90
N LYS A 380 19.10 -16.89 8.69
CA LYS A 380 20.10 -17.66 9.47
C LYS A 380 20.35 -17.11 10.88
N ALA A 381 19.86 -15.93 11.23
CA ALA A 381 20.04 -15.38 12.57
C ALA A 381 19.23 -16.18 13.60
N GLN A 382 19.87 -16.63 14.68
CA GLN A 382 19.19 -17.39 15.73
C GLN A 382 18.23 -16.52 16.53
N GLU A 383 18.69 -15.32 16.91
CA GLU A 383 17.94 -14.40 17.76
C GLU A 383 18.35 -12.95 17.43
N ILE A 384 17.37 -12.05 17.42
CA ILE A 384 17.51 -10.63 17.12
C ILE A 384 16.74 -9.84 18.18
N GLN A 385 17.44 -9.01 18.95
CA GLN A 385 16.86 -8.16 20.01
C GLN A 385 16.98 -6.65 19.71
N ASN A 386 17.58 -6.31 18.58
CA ASN A 386 17.93 -4.93 18.23
C ASN A 386 17.19 -4.42 16.97
N TYR A 387 16.05 -5.02 16.65
CA TYR A 387 15.11 -4.54 15.64
C TYR A 387 13.90 -3.93 16.33
N LEU A 388 13.87 -2.60 16.44
CA LEU A 388 12.80 -1.87 17.14
C LEU A 388 11.41 -2.28 16.62
N GLY A 389 10.51 -2.65 17.54
CA GLY A 389 9.20 -3.24 17.23
C GLY A 389 9.14 -4.75 17.48
N PHE A 390 10.29 -5.42 17.53
CA PHE A 390 10.42 -6.84 17.88
C PHE A 390 11.40 -6.99 19.07
N PRO A 391 10.91 -7.06 20.33
CA PRO A 391 11.75 -7.17 21.52
C PRO A 391 12.69 -8.39 21.49
N GLU A 392 12.19 -9.52 20.98
CA GLU A 392 12.92 -10.74 20.73
C GLU A 392 12.25 -11.42 19.52
N ILE A 393 13.03 -11.73 18.48
CA ILE A 393 12.53 -12.41 17.28
C ILE A 393 13.64 -13.26 16.66
N SER A 394 13.31 -14.43 16.13
CA SER A 394 14.27 -15.21 15.34
C SER A 394 14.45 -14.62 13.94
N GLY A 395 15.57 -14.96 13.28
CA GLY A 395 15.82 -14.57 11.90
C GLY A 395 14.76 -15.07 10.92
N ALA A 396 14.26 -16.29 11.13
CA ALA A 396 13.21 -16.89 10.30
C ALA A 396 11.88 -16.13 10.44
N GLU A 397 11.47 -15.78 11.67
CA GLU A 397 10.25 -15.00 11.92
C GLU A 397 10.37 -13.58 11.35
N LEU A 398 11.54 -12.95 11.47
CA LEU A 398 11.77 -11.62 10.88
C LEU A 398 11.73 -11.68 9.34
N GLY A 399 12.30 -12.73 8.75
CA GLY A 399 12.21 -12.98 7.30
C GLY A 399 10.77 -13.13 6.83
N LYS A 400 9.95 -13.90 7.55
CA LYS A 400 8.53 -14.07 7.25
C LYS A 400 7.74 -12.76 7.39
N ALA A 401 8.06 -11.94 8.39
CA ALA A 401 7.44 -10.63 8.55
C ALA A 401 7.76 -9.69 7.36
N PHE A 402 8.95 -9.82 6.75
CA PHE A 402 9.28 -9.10 5.53
C PHE A 402 8.49 -9.61 4.31
N GLU A 403 8.37 -10.93 4.17
CA GLU A 403 7.61 -11.58 3.10
C GLU A 403 6.14 -11.15 3.12
N GLU A 404 5.47 -11.27 4.28
CA GLU A 404 4.06 -10.88 4.47
C GLU A 404 3.82 -9.40 4.11
N HIS A 405 4.79 -8.51 4.39
CA HIS A 405 4.68 -7.10 4.03
C HIS A 405 4.77 -6.87 2.51
N ILE A 406 5.71 -7.54 1.84
CA ILE A 406 5.91 -7.44 0.39
C ILE A 406 4.71 -8.03 -0.36
N GLU A 407 4.18 -9.17 0.10
CA GLU A 407 2.99 -9.81 -0.47
C GLU A 407 1.73 -8.94 -0.29
N ARG A 408 1.52 -8.40 0.92
CA ARG A 408 0.37 -7.53 1.20
C ARG A 408 0.38 -6.26 0.35
N MET A 409 1.56 -5.77 0.02
CA MET A 409 1.74 -4.63 -0.88
C MET A 409 1.75 -5.02 -2.36
N GLN A 410 1.62 -6.31 -2.67
CA GLN A 410 1.64 -6.86 -4.03
C GLN A 410 2.87 -6.41 -4.82
N ILE A 411 4.02 -6.31 -4.16
CA ILE A 411 5.27 -5.90 -4.81
C ILE A 411 5.88 -7.14 -5.47
N PRO A 412 5.94 -7.21 -6.82
CA PRO A 412 6.46 -8.39 -7.51
C PRO A 412 7.98 -8.46 -7.34
N ILE A 413 8.47 -9.66 -6.99
CA ILE A 413 9.90 -9.99 -7.01
C ILE A 413 10.20 -10.73 -8.31
N VAL A 414 11.12 -10.17 -9.11
CA VAL A 414 11.73 -10.88 -10.24
C VAL A 414 12.90 -11.69 -9.70
N GLU A 415 12.72 -13.01 -9.73
CA GLU A 415 13.72 -13.98 -9.28
C GLU A 415 14.75 -14.22 -10.38
N ASP A 416 15.73 -13.34 -10.43
CA ASP A 416 16.83 -13.42 -11.38
C ASP A 416 18.04 -12.63 -10.83
N ARG A 417 19.15 -12.63 -11.57
CA ARG A 417 20.37 -11.93 -11.25
C ARG A 417 20.58 -10.76 -12.20
N VAL A 418 20.91 -9.61 -11.63
CA VAL A 418 21.40 -8.47 -12.42
C VAL A 418 22.89 -8.62 -12.64
N ASN A 419 23.28 -8.78 -13.90
CA ASN A 419 24.67 -8.99 -14.29
C ASN A 419 25.41 -7.67 -14.51
N LEU A 420 24.71 -6.69 -15.09
CA LEU A 420 25.31 -5.43 -15.49
C LEU A 420 24.27 -4.33 -15.60
N ILE A 421 24.67 -3.11 -15.25
CA ILE A 421 23.83 -1.91 -15.30
C ILE A 421 24.62 -0.81 -16.00
N TYR A 422 24.11 -0.39 -17.17
CA TYR A 422 24.72 0.66 -17.98
C TYR A 422 23.97 1.99 -17.81
N PRO A 423 24.67 3.07 -17.39
CA PRO A 423 24.10 4.41 -17.44
C PRO A 423 24.03 4.88 -18.91
N MET A 424 22.82 5.13 -19.40
CA MET A 424 22.56 5.54 -20.79
C MET A 424 22.41 7.06 -20.96
N GLY A 425 22.62 7.81 -19.86
CA GLY A 425 22.44 9.26 -19.80
C GLY A 425 21.21 9.60 -18.96
N ASP A 426 20.03 9.49 -19.56
CA ASP A 426 18.74 9.81 -18.93
C ASP A 426 18.08 8.61 -18.25
N TYR A 427 18.53 7.39 -18.51
CA TYR A 427 18.03 6.16 -17.88
C TYR A 427 19.15 5.11 -17.73
N PHE A 428 18.81 3.95 -17.17
CA PHE A 428 19.68 2.80 -17.00
C PHE A 428 19.17 1.61 -17.78
N SER A 429 20.07 0.91 -18.47
CA SER A 429 19.81 -0.42 -19.05
C SER A 429 20.36 -1.49 -18.11
N LEU A 430 19.51 -2.42 -17.70
CA LEU A 430 19.85 -3.50 -16.77
C LEU A 430 19.77 -4.84 -17.49
N GLN A 431 20.85 -5.63 -17.42
CA GLN A 431 20.87 -7.02 -17.87
C GLN A 431 20.39 -7.92 -16.72
N VAL A 432 19.18 -8.44 -16.83
CA VAL A 432 18.52 -9.28 -15.83
C VAL A 432 18.41 -10.69 -16.43
N GLY A 433 19.28 -11.60 -15.98
CA GLY A 433 19.42 -12.91 -16.63
C GLY A 433 19.78 -12.78 -18.12
N GLN A 434 18.89 -13.26 -18.99
CA GLN A 434 18.99 -13.12 -20.46
C GLN A 434 18.20 -11.92 -21.03
N ASP A 435 17.38 -11.28 -20.21
CA ASP A 435 16.53 -10.15 -20.62
C ASP A 435 17.23 -8.81 -20.39
N ILE A 436 16.76 -7.79 -21.12
CA ILE A 436 17.18 -6.39 -20.93
C ILE A 436 15.97 -5.61 -20.43
N CYS A 437 16.15 -4.93 -19.30
CA CYS A 437 15.17 -4.04 -18.68
C CYS A 437 15.68 -2.60 -18.68
N GLU A 438 14.77 -1.64 -18.64
CA GLU A 438 15.12 -0.22 -18.54
C GLU A 438 14.49 0.41 -17.29
N ALA A 439 15.24 1.28 -16.61
CA ALA A 439 14.72 2.07 -15.49
C ALA A 439 15.28 3.49 -15.47
N ASP A 440 14.47 4.48 -15.08
CA ASP A 440 14.93 5.87 -14.97
C ASP A 440 15.90 6.09 -13.80
N THR A 441 15.76 5.33 -12.72
CA THR A 441 16.68 5.34 -11.57
C THR A 441 16.98 3.93 -11.07
N VAL A 442 18.11 3.77 -10.38
CA VAL A 442 18.58 2.48 -9.84
C VAL A 442 18.94 2.61 -8.36
N ILE A 443 18.54 1.65 -7.55
CA ILE A 443 18.92 1.51 -6.13
C ILE A 443 19.69 0.19 -5.96
N LEU A 444 20.96 0.28 -5.60
CA LEU A 444 21.82 -0.86 -5.30
C LEU A 444 21.65 -1.28 -3.83
N ALA A 445 21.13 -2.48 -3.59
CA ALA A 445 20.84 -3.04 -2.27
C ALA A 445 21.33 -4.49 -2.12
N THR A 446 22.37 -4.87 -2.84
CA THR A 446 22.88 -6.26 -2.94
C THR A 446 23.61 -6.75 -1.68
N GLY A 447 23.75 -5.90 -0.67
CA GLY A 447 24.56 -6.17 0.51
C GLY A 447 26.05 -6.37 0.17
N VAL A 448 26.79 -6.97 1.11
CA VAL A 448 28.22 -7.31 0.93
C VAL A 448 28.42 -8.82 1.00
N ASN A 449 29.14 -9.42 0.06
CA ASN A 449 29.63 -10.79 0.25
C ASN A 449 31.10 -10.77 0.62
N PHE A 450 31.43 -11.31 1.79
CA PHE A 450 32.82 -11.44 2.25
C PHE A 450 33.46 -12.69 1.65
N GLY A 451 33.66 -12.68 0.34
CA GLY A 451 34.65 -13.52 -0.32
C GLY A 451 35.81 -12.65 -0.74
N LYS A 452 37.04 -12.92 -0.28
CA LYS A 452 38.20 -12.34 -0.97
C LYS A 452 38.22 -12.93 -2.39
N PRO A 453 38.40 -12.12 -3.45
CA PRO A 453 38.57 -12.66 -4.78
C PRO A 453 39.78 -13.61 -4.77
N LEU A 454 39.69 -14.69 -5.56
CA LEU A 454 40.82 -15.59 -5.73
C LEU A 454 41.95 -14.82 -6.45
N PRO A 455 43.22 -15.03 -6.10
CA PRO A 455 44.32 -14.61 -6.96
C PRO A 455 44.07 -15.02 -8.42
N GLY A 456 44.16 -14.07 -9.34
CA GLY A 456 43.83 -14.25 -10.77
C GLY A 456 42.37 -14.03 -11.16
N GLU A 457 41.43 -13.98 -10.22
CA GLU A 457 40.00 -13.79 -10.50
C GLU A 457 39.70 -12.47 -11.24
N GLU A 458 40.17 -11.34 -10.69
CA GLU A 458 39.94 -10.03 -11.30
C GLU A 458 40.78 -9.81 -12.57
N GLU A 459 41.96 -10.43 -12.64
CA GLU A 459 42.89 -10.29 -13.77
C GLU A 459 42.33 -10.96 -15.04
N PHE A 460 41.71 -12.13 -14.88
CA PHE A 460 41.17 -12.92 -15.98
C PHE A 460 39.66 -12.73 -16.21
N LEU A 461 39.02 -11.80 -15.50
CA LEU A 461 37.61 -11.48 -15.69
C LEU A 461 37.35 -11.00 -17.14
N GLY A 462 36.44 -11.69 -17.84
CA GLY A 462 36.17 -11.47 -19.27
C GLY A 462 37.22 -12.06 -20.22
N ARG A 463 38.23 -12.78 -19.70
CA ARG A 463 39.28 -13.50 -20.44
C ARG A 463 39.44 -14.92 -19.89
N GLY A 464 38.34 -15.66 -19.78
CA GLY A 464 38.32 -17.02 -19.24
C GLY A 464 37.88 -17.12 -17.78
N VAL A 465 37.52 -16.01 -17.13
CA VAL A 465 36.72 -16.00 -15.89
C VAL A 465 35.40 -15.29 -16.16
N SER A 466 34.30 -15.89 -15.72
CA SER A 466 32.95 -15.32 -15.83
C SER A 466 32.17 -15.50 -14.54
N TYR A 467 31.21 -14.60 -14.31
CA TYR A 467 30.31 -14.65 -13.17
C TYR A 467 28.90 -15.14 -13.52
N CYS A 468 28.54 -15.23 -14.81
CA CYS A 468 27.23 -15.69 -15.27
C CYS A 468 27.42 -16.89 -16.21
N ALA A 469 27.08 -18.09 -15.73
CA ALA A 469 27.21 -19.28 -16.54
C ALA A 469 26.21 -19.27 -17.71
N THR A 470 24.95 -18.91 -17.46
CA THR A 470 23.90 -18.91 -18.48
C THR A 470 24.12 -17.90 -19.60
N CYS A 471 24.72 -16.75 -19.31
CA CYS A 471 25.00 -15.68 -20.27
C CYS A 471 26.11 -16.08 -21.25
N ASP A 472 27.22 -16.60 -20.73
CA ASP A 472 28.42 -16.85 -21.52
C ASP A 472 28.53 -18.31 -21.98
N ALA A 473 27.67 -19.22 -21.50
CA ALA A 473 27.66 -20.63 -21.91
C ALA A 473 27.74 -20.83 -23.45
N PRO A 474 27.03 -20.06 -24.31
CA PRO A 474 27.13 -20.23 -25.76
C PRO A 474 28.55 -20.05 -26.32
N LEU A 475 29.40 -19.26 -25.67
CA LEU A 475 30.79 -19.01 -26.09
C LEU A 475 31.71 -20.21 -25.86
N TYR A 476 31.31 -21.12 -24.97
CA TYR A 476 32.13 -22.26 -24.52
C TYR A 476 31.58 -23.61 -24.97
N ARG A 477 30.84 -23.62 -26.09
CA ARG A 477 30.36 -24.85 -26.73
C ARG A 477 31.52 -25.76 -27.11
N GLY A 478 31.51 -26.99 -26.61
CA GLY A 478 32.59 -27.96 -26.84
C GLY A 478 33.91 -27.63 -26.13
N ALA A 479 33.89 -26.74 -25.13
CA ALA A 479 35.05 -26.43 -24.30
C ALA A 479 35.01 -27.21 -22.97
N THR A 480 36.11 -27.21 -22.23
CA THR A 480 36.13 -27.68 -20.83
C THR A 480 35.91 -26.50 -19.90
N VAL A 481 34.94 -26.57 -18.99
CA VAL A 481 34.62 -25.47 -18.06
C VAL A 481 34.68 -25.93 -16.61
N ALA A 482 35.05 -25.00 -15.72
CA ALA A 482 35.00 -25.20 -14.28
C ALA A 482 33.97 -24.26 -13.66
N VAL A 483 33.14 -24.77 -12.75
CA VAL A 483 32.09 -24.02 -12.07
C VAL A 483 32.32 -24.10 -10.57
N ILE A 484 32.52 -22.94 -9.93
CA ILE A 484 32.63 -22.80 -8.48
C ILE A 484 31.26 -22.34 -7.98
N GLY A 485 30.55 -23.22 -7.27
CA GLY A 485 29.24 -22.95 -6.68
C GLY A 485 29.35 -22.73 -5.18
N TYR A 486 28.89 -21.57 -4.69
CA TYR A 486 28.79 -21.23 -3.28
C TYR A 486 27.44 -21.57 -2.66
N GLN A 487 26.42 -21.89 -3.48
CA GLN A 487 25.09 -22.28 -3.03
C GLN A 487 24.53 -23.48 -3.79
N LYS A 488 23.61 -24.22 -3.15
CA LYS A 488 22.94 -25.37 -3.78
C LYS A 488 22.07 -24.98 -4.97
N SER A 489 21.47 -23.78 -4.97
CA SER A 489 20.68 -23.27 -6.10
C SER A 489 21.48 -23.14 -7.41
N GLU A 490 22.80 -23.00 -7.32
CA GLU A 490 23.70 -22.83 -8.47
C GLU A 490 23.99 -24.16 -9.20
N GLU A 491 23.56 -25.30 -8.65
CA GLU A 491 23.64 -26.62 -9.31
C GLU A 491 22.90 -26.61 -10.66
N ALA A 492 21.78 -25.88 -10.77
CA ALA A 492 21.01 -25.75 -12.00
C ALA A 492 21.80 -25.08 -13.14
N GLU A 493 22.66 -24.11 -12.83
CA GLU A 493 23.53 -23.46 -13.82
C GLU A 493 24.64 -24.40 -14.30
N ALA A 494 25.14 -25.27 -13.41
CA ALA A 494 26.11 -26.29 -13.77
C ALA A 494 25.50 -27.34 -14.72
N ASP A 495 24.26 -27.78 -14.46
CA ASP A 495 23.52 -28.68 -15.34
C ASP A 495 23.25 -28.06 -16.72
N PHE A 496 22.88 -26.78 -16.76
CA PHE A 496 22.73 -26.05 -18.01
C PHE A 496 24.03 -26.01 -18.82
N LEU A 497 25.18 -25.79 -18.17
CA LEU A 497 26.49 -25.83 -18.82
C LEU A 497 26.84 -27.24 -19.33
N ALA A 498 26.42 -28.30 -18.63
CA ALA A 498 26.70 -29.69 -19.01
C ALA A 498 26.01 -30.12 -20.32
N ASP A 499 25.01 -29.37 -20.78
CA ASP A 499 24.38 -29.58 -22.08
C ASP A 499 25.07 -28.82 -23.23
N ILE A 500 25.99 -27.90 -22.92
CA ILE A 500 26.66 -27.03 -23.91
C ILE A 500 28.17 -27.32 -24.02
N ALA A 501 28.84 -27.44 -22.87
CA ALA A 501 30.27 -27.72 -22.77
C ALA A 501 30.57 -29.20 -23.05
N GLU A 502 31.82 -29.52 -23.45
CA GLU A 502 32.26 -30.91 -23.58
C GLU A 502 32.45 -31.57 -22.21
N LYS A 503 32.93 -30.79 -21.24
CA LYS A 503 33.22 -31.26 -19.89
C LYS A 503 33.01 -30.16 -18.87
N VAL A 504 32.31 -30.49 -17.78
CA VAL A 504 32.06 -29.58 -16.66
C VAL A 504 32.66 -30.16 -15.37
N TYR A 505 33.52 -29.38 -14.73
CA TYR A 505 33.94 -29.61 -13.35
C TYR A 505 33.09 -28.75 -12.41
N TYR A 506 32.51 -29.34 -11.38
CA TYR A 506 31.74 -28.60 -10.37
C TYR A 506 32.41 -28.67 -9.00
N PHE A 507 32.64 -27.50 -8.40
CA PHE A 507 33.31 -27.32 -7.12
C PHE A 507 32.32 -26.74 -6.10
N PRO A 508 31.66 -27.59 -5.28
CA PRO A 508 30.72 -27.15 -4.26
C PRO A 508 31.45 -26.53 -3.05
N MET A 509 31.08 -25.31 -2.67
CA MET A 509 31.63 -24.59 -1.51
C MET A 509 30.66 -24.58 -0.31
N TYR A 510 29.64 -25.45 -0.33
CA TYR A 510 28.66 -25.70 0.72
C TYR A 510 28.72 -27.16 1.20
N LYS A 511 27.97 -27.48 2.26
CA LYS A 511 28.03 -28.79 2.95
C LYS A 511 26.88 -29.74 2.61
N GLU A 512 25.88 -29.26 1.89
CA GLU A 512 24.71 -30.06 1.52
C GLU A 512 25.06 -31.11 0.45
N PRO A 513 24.29 -32.22 0.35
CA PRO A 513 24.48 -33.19 -0.73
C PRO A 513 24.29 -32.54 -2.10
N VAL A 514 25.24 -32.79 -3.01
CA VAL A 514 25.25 -32.27 -4.37
C VAL A 514 24.41 -33.16 -5.27
N GLU A 515 23.46 -32.56 -6.00
CA GLU A 515 22.49 -33.24 -6.85
C GLU A 515 22.58 -32.71 -8.29
N VAL A 516 23.68 -33.06 -8.98
CA VAL A 516 23.93 -32.65 -10.38
C VAL A 516 23.93 -33.85 -11.33
N SER A 517 23.78 -33.58 -12.63
CA SER A 517 23.82 -34.57 -13.71
C SER A 517 25.08 -35.43 -13.69
N GLU A 518 24.95 -36.71 -14.06
CA GLU A 518 26.07 -37.66 -14.19
C GLU A 518 27.15 -37.22 -15.21
N LYS A 519 26.81 -36.27 -16.10
CA LYS A 519 27.76 -35.65 -17.04
C LYS A 519 28.78 -34.75 -16.33
N ILE A 520 28.49 -34.32 -15.11
CA ILE A 520 29.31 -33.37 -14.35
C ILE A 520 30.29 -34.12 -13.44
N THR A 521 31.55 -33.70 -13.50
CA THR A 521 32.56 -34.21 -12.57
C THR A 521 32.58 -33.34 -11.31
N VAL A 522 31.98 -33.83 -10.22
CA VAL A 522 32.01 -33.15 -8.92
C VAL A 522 33.38 -33.32 -8.25
N VAL A 523 33.98 -32.21 -7.84
CA VAL A 523 35.30 -32.18 -7.21
C VAL A 523 35.24 -31.46 -5.87
N ASN A 524 35.51 -32.21 -4.80
CA ASN A 524 35.63 -31.65 -3.46
C ASN A 524 37.05 -31.09 -3.24
N GLY A 525 37.28 -29.85 -3.69
CA GLY A 525 38.55 -29.14 -3.53
C GLY A 525 38.34 -27.64 -3.35
N VAL A 526 39.01 -27.04 -2.37
CA VAL A 526 38.92 -25.60 -2.08
C VAL A 526 39.73 -24.83 -3.12
N PRO A 527 39.13 -23.92 -3.92
CA PRO A 527 39.83 -23.06 -4.87
C PRO A 527 40.89 -22.20 -4.19
N LYS A 528 42.07 -22.09 -4.80
CA LYS A 528 43.22 -21.32 -4.28
C LYS A 528 43.59 -20.15 -5.17
N GLU A 529 43.74 -20.38 -6.47
CA GLU A 529 44.12 -19.38 -7.46
C GLU A 529 43.68 -19.79 -8.87
N ILE A 530 43.58 -18.79 -9.74
CA ILE A 530 43.30 -18.94 -11.16
C ILE A 530 44.56 -18.52 -11.91
N THR A 531 45.05 -19.39 -12.78
CA THR A 531 46.27 -19.14 -13.55
C THR A 531 45.98 -19.22 -15.04
N GLY A 532 46.80 -18.52 -15.82
CA GLY A 532 46.74 -18.54 -17.26
C GLY A 532 47.76 -17.62 -17.91
N GLY A 533 47.89 -17.73 -19.23
CA GLY A 533 48.69 -16.81 -20.04
C GLY A 533 47.89 -15.56 -20.44
N MET A 534 47.43 -15.51 -21.70
CA MET A 534 46.58 -14.41 -22.19
C MET A 534 45.11 -14.53 -21.76
N LYS A 535 44.68 -15.73 -21.38
CA LYS A 535 43.37 -16.07 -20.83
C LYS A 535 43.57 -17.06 -19.68
N ALA A 536 42.60 -17.16 -18.77
CA ALA A 536 42.58 -18.23 -17.78
C ALA A 536 42.52 -19.59 -18.50
N ASP A 537 43.34 -20.53 -18.02
CA ASP A 537 43.39 -21.90 -18.56
C ASP A 537 43.36 -22.98 -17.48
N THR A 538 43.54 -22.61 -16.20
CA THR A 538 43.66 -23.57 -15.10
C THR A 538 43.08 -23.01 -13.79
N LEU A 539 42.26 -23.82 -13.12
CA LEU A 539 41.83 -23.61 -11.74
C LEU A 539 42.68 -24.47 -10.79
N VAL A 540 43.39 -23.84 -9.85
CA VAL A 540 44.18 -24.53 -8.83
C VAL A 540 43.38 -24.63 -7.54
N THR A 541 43.26 -25.85 -7.00
CA THR A 541 42.52 -26.12 -5.75
C THR A 541 43.37 -26.90 -4.74
N SER A 542 42.81 -27.17 -3.56
CA SER A 542 43.42 -28.07 -2.58
C SER A 542 43.50 -29.53 -3.04
N ALA A 543 42.69 -29.94 -4.02
CA ALA A 543 42.62 -31.31 -4.53
C ALA A 543 43.47 -31.55 -5.78
N GLY A 544 43.94 -30.48 -6.43
CA GLY A 544 44.76 -30.55 -7.64
C GLY A 544 44.56 -29.35 -8.56
N SER A 545 45.10 -29.44 -9.77
CA SER A 545 44.94 -28.44 -10.83
C SER A 545 44.02 -28.96 -11.92
N TYR A 546 43.08 -28.13 -12.36
CA TYR A 546 42.02 -28.50 -13.29
C TYR A 546 42.08 -27.58 -14.50
N PRO A 547 42.51 -28.08 -15.68
CA PRO A 547 42.46 -27.32 -16.92
C PRO A 547 41.02 -26.97 -17.28
N ALA A 548 40.76 -25.70 -17.57
CA ALA A 548 39.45 -25.20 -17.98
C ALA A 548 39.61 -23.97 -18.89
N ASP A 549 38.90 -23.96 -20.01
CA ASP A 549 38.84 -22.84 -20.95
C ASP A 549 38.07 -21.64 -20.39
N CYS A 550 37.18 -21.88 -19.43
CA CYS A 550 36.47 -20.88 -18.65
C CYS A 550 36.26 -21.36 -17.22
N ILE A 551 36.39 -20.44 -16.27
CA ILE A 551 36.10 -20.64 -14.86
C ILE A 551 34.92 -19.73 -14.49
N PHE A 552 33.77 -20.35 -14.28
CA PHE A 552 32.56 -19.72 -13.79
C PHE A 552 32.59 -19.66 -12.27
N ILE A 553 32.42 -18.46 -11.73
CA ILE A 553 32.39 -18.21 -10.29
C ILE A 553 30.99 -17.70 -9.95
N LEU A 554 30.14 -18.60 -9.48
CA LEU A 554 28.75 -18.28 -9.17
C LEU A 554 28.69 -17.83 -7.70
N ARG A 555 28.43 -16.54 -7.49
CA ARG A 555 28.29 -15.92 -6.15
C ARG A 555 27.05 -15.03 -6.20
N GLU A 556 26.31 -14.94 -5.09
CA GLU A 556 25.11 -14.08 -4.99
C GLU A 556 25.35 -12.62 -5.37
N SER A 557 26.57 -12.09 -5.20
CA SER A 557 26.88 -10.73 -5.61
C SER A 557 28.28 -10.58 -6.18
N VAL A 558 28.34 -9.82 -7.28
CA VAL A 558 29.57 -9.34 -7.90
C VAL A 558 30.00 -8.05 -7.18
N SER A 559 31.31 -7.74 -7.20
CA SER A 559 31.80 -6.43 -6.77
C SER A 559 30.94 -5.30 -7.38
N PRO A 560 30.45 -4.33 -6.59
CA PRO A 560 29.59 -3.26 -7.10
C PRO A 560 30.22 -2.47 -8.27
N LYS A 561 31.55 -2.41 -8.31
CA LYS A 561 32.32 -1.79 -9.41
C LYS A 561 32.14 -2.50 -10.76
N ASN A 562 31.92 -3.81 -10.74
CA ASN A 562 31.69 -4.60 -11.96
C ASN A 562 30.20 -4.60 -12.33
N LEU A 563 29.30 -4.41 -11.35
CA LEU A 563 27.86 -4.32 -11.58
C LEU A 563 27.47 -3.00 -12.28
N VAL A 564 28.11 -1.89 -11.89
CA VAL A 564 27.91 -0.57 -12.51
C VAL A 564 29.27 0.01 -12.92
N PRO A 565 29.63 0.01 -14.21
CA PRO A 565 30.88 0.59 -14.68
C PRO A 565 31.00 2.08 -14.32
N GLY A 566 32.11 2.47 -13.71
CA GLY A 566 32.37 3.86 -13.32
C GLY A 566 31.87 4.26 -11.92
N LEU A 567 31.30 3.32 -11.16
CA LEU A 567 30.90 3.54 -9.78
C LEU A 567 32.11 3.75 -8.85
N GLN A 568 32.07 4.80 -8.03
CA GLN A 568 33.09 5.09 -7.03
C GLN A 568 32.90 4.26 -5.77
N MET A 569 34.01 3.75 -5.26
CA MET A 569 34.06 2.89 -4.07
C MET A 569 34.82 3.62 -2.95
N ASP A 570 34.36 3.43 -1.71
CA ASP A 570 35.09 3.71 -0.47
C ASP A 570 35.50 2.38 0.16
N GLY A 571 36.76 1.99 -0.07
CA GLY A 571 37.25 0.66 0.26
C GLY A 571 36.46 -0.44 -0.46
N ASN A 572 35.71 -1.24 0.31
CA ASN A 572 34.87 -2.33 -0.22
C ASN A 572 33.39 -1.95 -0.33
N HIS A 573 33.05 -0.67 -0.13
CA HIS A 573 31.68 -0.16 -0.11
C HIS A 573 31.46 0.84 -1.23
N VAL A 574 30.23 1.01 -1.67
CA VAL A 574 29.86 2.09 -2.59
C VAL A 574 29.90 3.41 -1.83
N ALA A 575 30.60 4.40 -2.39
CA ALA A 575 30.64 5.73 -1.80
C ALA A 575 29.29 6.44 -1.96
N VAL A 576 28.68 6.88 -0.85
CA VAL A 576 27.40 7.58 -0.84
C VAL A 576 27.39 8.80 0.07
N ASN A 577 26.53 9.78 -0.22
CA ASN A 577 26.25 10.90 0.69
C ASN A 577 25.09 10.59 1.67
N LEU A 578 24.63 11.58 2.43
CA LEU A 578 23.54 11.40 3.40
C LEU A 578 22.18 11.07 2.76
N GLN A 579 21.99 11.41 1.50
CA GLN A 579 20.80 11.11 0.68
C GLN A 579 20.92 9.76 -0.03
N MET A 580 21.97 8.98 0.25
CA MET A 580 22.27 7.70 -0.40
C MET A 580 22.60 7.83 -1.90
N GLU A 581 22.95 9.02 -2.38
CA GLU A 581 23.35 9.27 -3.77
C GLU A 581 24.78 8.78 -4.00
N THR A 582 25.01 8.15 -5.17
CA THR A 582 26.36 7.76 -5.63
C THR A 582 26.97 8.86 -6.51
N ASN A 583 28.17 8.62 -7.06
CA ASN A 583 28.76 9.52 -8.07
C ASN A 583 28.05 9.47 -9.44
N VAL A 584 27.17 8.49 -9.67
CA VAL A 584 26.40 8.34 -10.92
C VAL A 584 25.01 8.93 -10.69
N PRO A 585 24.60 9.99 -11.41
CA PRO A 585 23.28 10.61 -11.24
C PRO A 585 22.14 9.61 -11.46
N GLY A 586 21.13 9.62 -10.60
CA GLY A 586 20.01 8.68 -10.65
C GLY A 586 20.34 7.26 -10.14
N CYS A 587 21.58 7.00 -9.71
CA CYS A 587 22.00 5.77 -9.05
C CYS A 587 22.24 6.00 -7.55
N PHE A 588 21.59 5.19 -6.73
CA PHE A 588 21.64 5.22 -5.26
C PHE A 588 22.15 3.89 -4.72
N ALA A 589 22.69 3.88 -3.49
CA ALA A 589 23.10 2.63 -2.84
C ALA A 589 22.78 2.65 -1.33
N CYS A 590 22.26 1.53 -0.81
CA CYS A 590 21.79 1.46 0.58
C CYS A 590 22.00 0.08 1.23
N GLY A 591 22.08 0.06 2.57
CA GLY A 591 22.36 -1.15 3.32
C GLY A 591 23.85 -1.44 3.44
N ASP A 592 24.22 -2.71 3.59
CA ASP A 592 25.62 -3.08 3.86
C ASP A 592 26.57 -2.70 2.72
N ILE A 593 26.07 -2.65 1.48
CA ILE A 593 26.83 -2.23 0.29
C ILE A 593 27.36 -0.78 0.45
N ALA A 594 26.65 0.04 1.24
CA ALA A 594 26.95 1.45 1.51
C ALA A 594 27.71 1.65 2.83
N GLY A 595 28.35 0.61 3.38
CA GLY A 595 29.27 0.74 4.51
C GLY A 595 28.75 0.20 5.84
N ARG A 596 29.64 0.20 6.83
CA ARG A 596 29.38 -0.23 8.22
C ARG A 596 28.56 0.82 8.99
N PRO A 597 27.85 0.45 10.06
CA PRO A 597 27.69 -0.90 10.62
C PRO A 597 26.69 -1.75 9.82
N TYR A 598 26.91 -3.07 9.78
CA TYR A 598 26.01 -4.02 9.10
C TYR A 598 24.89 -4.42 10.05
N GLN A 599 23.77 -3.71 9.98
CA GLN A 599 22.63 -3.89 10.87
C GLN A 599 21.33 -3.77 10.08
N TYR A 600 20.32 -4.56 10.45
CA TYR A 600 19.05 -4.63 9.72
C TYR A 600 18.30 -3.29 9.74
N ILE A 601 18.19 -2.64 10.90
CA ILE A 601 17.48 -1.37 11.04
C ILE A 601 18.20 -0.21 10.33
N LYS A 602 19.53 -0.20 10.34
CA LYS A 602 20.36 0.71 9.54
C LYS A 602 20.09 0.51 8.05
N SER A 603 20.05 -0.75 7.62
CA SER A 603 19.80 -1.10 6.22
C SER A 603 18.41 -0.66 5.76
N ALA A 604 17.37 -0.93 6.55
CA ALA A 604 16.01 -0.48 6.27
C ALA A 604 15.92 1.07 6.24
N GLY A 605 16.49 1.76 7.23
CA GLY A 605 16.52 3.22 7.26
C GLY A 605 17.19 3.84 6.03
N GLN A 606 18.33 3.30 5.60
CA GLN A 606 18.99 3.73 4.36
C GLN A 606 18.17 3.40 3.10
N GLY A 607 17.48 2.26 3.08
CA GLY A 607 16.56 1.89 1.99
C GLY A 607 15.47 2.93 1.78
N ASN A 608 14.86 3.40 2.88
CA ASN A 608 13.86 4.47 2.85
C ASN A 608 14.43 5.79 2.29
N ILE A 609 15.61 6.21 2.76
CA ILE A 609 16.28 7.43 2.29
C ILE A 609 16.58 7.34 0.79
N ALA A 610 17.11 6.21 0.31
CA ALA A 610 17.44 6.00 -1.09
C ALA A 610 16.20 6.07 -1.99
N ALA A 611 15.08 5.44 -1.57
CA ALA A 611 13.83 5.49 -2.32
C ALA A 611 13.22 6.90 -2.39
N LEU A 612 13.22 7.65 -1.28
CA LEU A 612 12.74 9.04 -1.29
C LEU A 612 13.62 9.95 -2.15
N SER A 613 14.93 9.72 -2.15
CA SER A 613 15.87 10.48 -2.97
C SER A 613 15.71 10.16 -4.46
N ALA A 614 15.49 8.89 -4.82
CA ALA A 614 15.16 8.47 -6.18
C ALA A 614 13.83 9.09 -6.67
N VAL A 615 12.79 9.10 -5.83
CA VAL A 615 11.51 9.77 -6.15
C VAL A 615 11.71 11.26 -6.40
N SER A 616 12.45 11.94 -5.53
CA SER A 616 12.78 13.37 -5.68
C SER A 616 13.54 13.64 -6.98
N TYR A 617 14.50 12.79 -7.33
CA TYR A 617 15.27 12.89 -8.57
C TYR A 617 14.36 12.78 -9.82
N LEU A 618 13.45 11.80 -9.85
CA LEU A 618 12.48 11.64 -10.93
C LEU A 618 11.57 12.86 -11.08
N ASP A 619 11.08 13.40 -9.97
CA ASP A 619 10.18 14.54 -9.99
C ASP A 619 10.89 15.83 -10.46
N GLN A 620 12.17 16.01 -10.09
CA GLN A 620 13.00 17.10 -10.61
C GLN A 620 13.26 16.96 -12.11
N LYS A 621 13.60 15.75 -12.58
CA LYS A 621 13.81 15.45 -14.00
C LYS A 621 12.57 15.82 -14.83
N ARG A 622 11.38 15.38 -14.40
CA ARG A 622 10.09 15.69 -15.06
C ARG A 622 9.77 17.19 -15.09
N ARG A 623 10.21 17.97 -14.09
CA ARG A 623 10.03 19.44 -14.08
C ARG A 623 10.95 20.12 -15.08
N ASN A 624 12.19 19.66 -15.20
CA ASN A 624 13.17 20.22 -16.12
C ASN A 624 12.85 19.91 -17.58
N GLU A 625 12.21 18.77 -17.88
CA GLU A 625 11.74 18.42 -19.24
C GLU A 625 10.52 19.24 -19.72
N LYS A 626 9.79 19.88 -18.79
CA LYS A 626 8.63 20.72 -19.09
C LYS A 626 8.98 22.21 -19.28
N GLN A 627 10.22 22.60 -19.00
CA GLN A 627 10.78 23.94 -19.26
C GLN A 627 11.51 23.93 -20.59
#